data_AF-A0A959PAC2-F1
#
_entry.id   AF-A0A959PAC2-F1
#
_cell.length_a   1.000
_cell.length_b   1.000
_cell.length_c   1.000
_cell.angle_alpha   90.00
_cell.angle_beta   90.00
_cell.angle_gamma   90.00
#
_symmetry.space_group_name_H-M   'P 1'
#
loop_
_entity.id
_entity.type
_entity.pdbx_description
1 polymer ?
#
loop_
_entity_poly.entity_id
_entity_poly.type
_entity_poly.pdbx_seq_one_letter_code
_entity_poly.pdbx_strand_id
1 'polypeptide(L)'
;MIQLGEINSLKIVRQTERGLILADEEGSQEVLLPHNVAPERWEPGDTIPVFIFKDSEDCLSATTVTPLIKRNEFAYLEVRDVNEFGAFLDWGLEKDLFVPFREQPGKMLPGNRYIVYLYLDEQTDRLAASGRYLKFLQESFIRLEAGQEVDLLIDNRTELGHNVIIDNRYRG
;
A
#
# COMPACT_ATOMS: atom_id res chain seq x y z
N MET A 1 -11.85 -7.77 12.39
CA MET A 1 -11.14 -6.48 12.48
C MET A 1 -10.57 -6.09 11.12
N ILE A 2 -10.91 -4.89 10.66
CA ILE A 2 -10.48 -4.33 9.37
C ILE A 2 -9.02 -3.89 9.47
N GLN A 3 -8.19 -4.28 8.49
CA GLN A 3 -6.76 -4.00 8.46
C GLN A 3 -6.41 -2.89 7.46
N LEU A 4 -5.89 -1.78 7.96
CA LEU A 4 -5.49 -0.63 7.15
C LEU A 4 -4.27 -0.96 6.28
N GLY A 5 -4.34 -0.60 5.00
CA GLY A 5 -3.29 -0.84 4.00
C GLY A 5 -3.28 -2.27 3.46
N GLU A 6 -4.35 -3.03 3.66
CA GLU A 6 -4.46 -4.41 3.19
C GLU A 6 -5.77 -4.66 2.45
N ILE A 7 -5.81 -5.77 1.70
CA ILE A 7 -7.04 -6.27 1.10
C ILE A 7 -7.83 -7.02 2.18
N ASN A 8 -9.03 -6.54 2.45
CA ASN A 8 -9.96 -7.14 3.40
C ASN A 8 -11.14 -7.70 2.62
N SER A 9 -11.61 -8.89 2.99
CA SER A 9 -12.86 -9.45 2.45
C SER A 9 -14.01 -9.00 3.35
N LEU A 10 -14.79 -8.02 2.88
CA LEU A 10 -15.84 -7.39 3.69
C LEU A 10 -17.23 -7.62 3.10
N LYS A 11 -18.23 -7.72 3.97
CA LYS A 11 -19.62 -8.01 3.60
C LYS A 11 -20.39 -6.72 3.34
N ILE A 12 -21.15 -6.67 2.26
CA ILE A 12 -22.05 -5.55 1.94
C ILE A 12 -23.23 -5.58 2.91
N VAL A 13 -23.38 -4.52 3.71
CA VAL A 13 -24.44 -4.41 4.72
C VAL A 13 -25.63 -3.64 4.17
N ARG A 14 -25.37 -2.46 3.60
CA ARG A 14 -26.40 -1.54 3.08
C ARG A 14 -25.84 -0.56 2.07
N GLN A 15 -26.72 0.07 1.30
CA GLN A 15 -26.39 1.19 0.43
C GLN A 15 -26.70 2.53 1.09
N THR A 16 -25.91 3.53 0.74
CA THR A 16 -26.12 4.95 1.08
C THR A 16 -25.99 5.81 -0.17
N GLU A 17 -26.24 7.11 -0.04
CA GLU A 17 -26.03 8.08 -1.12
C GLU A 17 -24.57 8.15 -1.58
N ARG A 18 -23.60 7.93 -0.67
CA ARG A 18 -22.16 8.02 -0.96
C ARG A 18 -21.56 6.72 -1.53
N GLY A 19 -22.21 5.58 -1.29
CA GLY A 19 -21.65 4.28 -1.65
C GLY A 19 -22.25 3.11 -0.87
N LEU A 20 -21.55 1.98 -0.89
CA LEU A 20 -21.90 0.78 -0.14
C LEU A 20 -21.21 0.81 1.22
N ILE A 21 -21.94 0.43 2.26
CA ILE A 21 -21.35 0.20 3.58
C ILE A 21 -20.97 -1.27 3.68
N LEU A 22 -19.69 -1.50 3.94
CA LEU A 22 -19.11 -2.82 4.14
C LEU A 22 -18.79 -3.02 5.62
N ALA A 23 -18.90 -4.23 6.10
CA ALA A 23 -18.50 -4.59 7.45
C ALA A 23 -17.65 -5.86 7.48
N ASP A 24 -16.88 -6.02 8.55
CA ASP A 24 -16.23 -7.30 8.83
C ASP A 24 -17.27 -8.37 9.25
N GLU A 25 -16.83 -9.63 9.35
CA GLU A 25 -17.75 -10.75 9.65
C GLU A 25 -18.53 -10.56 10.98
N GLU A 26 -17.91 -9.90 11.95
CA GLU A 26 -18.50 -9.62 13.26
C GLU A 26 -19.47 -8.41 13.24
N GLY A 27 -19.45 -7.61 12.16
CA GLY A 27 -20.23 -6.37 12.07
C GLY A 27 -19.76 -5.29 13.04
N SER A 28 -18.53 -5.40 13.54
CA SER A 28 -17.99 -4.52 14.59
C SER A 28 -17.44 -3.21 14.04
N GLN A 29 -16.98 -3.23 12.78
CA GLN A 29 -16.41 -2.09 12.08
C GLN A 29 -17.06 -1.96 10.71
N GLU A 30 -17.42 -0.74 10.35
CA GLU A 30 -17.99 -0.40 9.05
C GLU A 30 -17.07 0.53 8.28
N VAL A 31 -17.04 0.37 6.96
CA VAL A 31 -16.28 1.22 6.04
C VAL A 31 -17.11 1.52 4.79
N LEU A 32 -16.93 2.72 4.22
CA LEU A 32 -17.58 3.12 2.98
C LEU A 32 -16.77 2.64 1.77
N LEU A 33 -17.42 1.95 0.84
CA LEU A 33 -16.96 1.75 -0.52
C LEU A 33 -17.69 2.74 -1.45
N PRO A 34 -17.02 3.80 -1.94
CA PRO A 34 -17.64 4.81 -2.79
C PRO A 34 -18.21 4.25 -4.10
N HIS A 35 -19.28 4.87 -4.63
CA HIS A 35 -19.97 4.39 -5.84
C HIS A 35 -19.09 4.32 -7.08
N ASN A 36 -18.14 5.24 -7.25
CA ASN A 36 -17.24 5.29 -8.41
C ASN A 36 -16.27 4.10 -8.49
N VAL A 37 -16.08 3.38 -7.38
CA VAL A 37 -15.22 2.19 -7.29
C VAL A 37 -15.99 0.96 -6.84
N ALA A 38 -17.32 1.03 -6.74
CA ALA A 38 -18.17 -0.11 -6.43
C ALA A 38 -18.36 -0.98 -7.70
N PRO A 39 -18.54 -2.31 -7.56
CA PRO A 39 -18.90 -3.16 -8.69
C PRO A 39 -20.27 -2.79 -9.25
N GLU A 40 -20.48 -3.00 -10.55
CA GLU A 40 -21.76 -2.70 -11.21
C GLU A 40 -22.94 -3.54 -10.68
N ARG A 41 -22.65 -4.74 -10.17
CA ARG A 41 -23.63 -5.68 -9.63
C ARG A 41 -23.19 -6.15 -8.26
N TRP A 42 -24.13 -6.14 -7.32
CA TRP A 42 -23.94 -6.58 -5.96
C TRP A 42 -25.30 -6.84 -5.30
N GLU A 43 -25.32 -7.67 -4.27
CA GLU A 43 -26.48 -7.90 -3.42
C GLU A 43 -26.09 -7.69 -1.95
N PRO A 44 -27.02 -7.21 -1.09
CA PRO A 44 -26.79 -7.19 0.35
C PRO A 44 -26.40 -8.58 0.86
N GLY A 45 -25.27 -8.64 1.55
CA GLY A 45 -24.71 -9.86 2.08
C GLY A 45 -23.58 -10.48 1.27
N ASP A 46 -23.32 -9.98 0.06
CA ASP A 46 -22.14 -10.37 -0.71
C ASP A 46 -20.85 -9.96 0.01
N THR A 47 -19.82 -10.79 -0.13
CA THR A 47 -18.47 -10.48 0.35
C THR A 47 -17.59 -10.04 -0.82
N ILE A 48 -16.93 -8.90 -0.67
CA ILE A 48 -16.07 -8.32 -1.70
C ILE A 48 -14.66 -8.06 -1.14
N PRO A 49 -13.59 -8.40 -1.89
CA PRO A 49 -12.23 -7.99 -1.55
C PRO A 49 -12.06 -6.49 -1.85
N VAL A 50 -11.65 -5.72 -0.84
CA VAL A 50 -11.42 -4.27 -0.95
C VAL A 50 -10.13 -3.88 -0.25
N PHE A 51 -9.40 -2.94 -0.85
CA PHE A 51 -8.27 -2.30 -0.18
C PHE A 51 -8.76 -1.23 0.79
N ILE A 52 -8.21 -1.23 2.00
CA ILE A 52 -8.58 -0.28 3.05
C ILE A 52 -7.50 0.78 3.20
N PHE A 53 -7.89 2.05 3.15
CA PHE A 53 -7.00 3.19 3.31
C PHE A 53 -7.72 4.36 3.98
N LYS A 54 -6.98 5.43 4.30
CA LYS A 54 -7.58 6.71 4.71
C LYS A 54 -7.64 7.66 3.52
N ASP A 55 -8.83 8.15 3.23
CA ASP A 55 -9.07 9.09 2.13
C ASP A 55 -8.49 10.49 2.41
N SER A 56 -8.81 11.48 1.58
CA SER A 56 -8.37 12.86 1.75
C SER A 56 -8.92 13.54 3.01
N GLU A 57 -10.03 13.05 3.56
CA GLU A 57 -10.66 13.54 4.80
C GLU A 57 -10.13 12.81 6.05
N ASP A 58 -9.09 11.98 5.89
CA ASP A 58 -8.52 11.13 6.94
C ASP A 58 -9.53 10.10 7.50
N CYS A 59 -10.58 9.80 6.73
CA CYS A 59 -11.60 8.84 7.07
C CYS A 59 -11.26 7.46 6.51
N LEU A 60 -11.58 6.41 7.25
CA LEU A 60 -11.41 5.03 6.79
C LEU A 60 -12.34 4.77 5.59
N SER A 61 -11.75 4.31 4.49
CA SER A 61 -12.44 4.11 3.22
C SER A 61 -11.95 2.84 2.54
N ALA A 62 -12.81 2.26 1.71
CA ALA A 62 -12.57 1.04 0.94
C ALA A 62 -12.55 1.35 -0.56
N THR A 63 -11.78 0.57 -1.31
CA THR A 63 -11.76 0.64 -2.78
C THR A 63 -11.56 -0.75 -3.39
N THR A 64 -12.15 -0.99 -4.56
CA THR A 64 -11.86 -2.19 -5.36
C THR A 64 -10.66 -1.99 -6.29
N VAL A 65 -10.14 -0.76 -6.38
CA VAL A 65 -8.91 -0.46 -7.09
C VAL A 65 -7.74 -1.14 -6.36
N THR A 66 -6.97 -1.93 -7.08
CA THR A 66 -5.78 -2.57 -6.53
C THR A 66 -4.62 -1.57 -6.54
N PRO A 67 -4.08 -1.19 -5.37
CA PRO A 67 -2.93 -0.30 -5.32
C PRO A 67 -1.67 -0.99 -5.84
N LEU A 68 -0.67 -0.20 -6.20
CA LEU A 68 0.64 -0.67 -6.64
C LEU A 68 1.51 -1.26 -5.51
N ILE A 69 1.10 -1.06 -4.26
CA ILE A 69 1.81 -1.52 -3.06
C ILE A 69 0.80 -1.70 -1.91
N LYS A 70 1.00 -2.69 -1.05
CA LYS A 70 0.23 -2.87 0.20
C LYS A 70 1.11 -2.68 1.42
N ARG A 71 0.49 -2.62 2.60
CA ARG A 71 1.20 -2.51 3.88
C ARG A 71 2.20 -3.64 4.02
N ASN A 72 3.39 -3.27 4.48
CA ASN A 72 4.54 -4.14 4.62
C ASN A 72 5.09 -4.68 3.30
N GLU A 73 4.81 -3.98 2.20
CA GLU A 73 5.40 -4.31 0.91
C GLU A 73 6.40 -3.25 0.41
N PHE A 74 7.27 -3.67 -0.50
CA PHE A 74 8.14 -2.82 -1.31
C PHE A 74 7.58 -2.65 -2.73
N ALA A 75 7.69 -1.44 -3.31
CA ALA A 75 7.42 -1.22 -4.72
C ALA A 75 8.23 -0.05 -5.29
N TYR A 76 8.35 0.00 -6.62
CA TYR A 76 8.86 1.15 -7.36
C TYR A 76 7.71 2.09 -7.71
N LEU A 77 7.68 3.27 -7.09
CA LEU A 77 6.61 4.25 -7.31
C LEU A 77 7.16 5.57 -7.85
N GLU A 78 6.35 6.25 -8.65
CA GLU A 78 6.69 7.54 -9.27
C GLU A 78 6.31 8.70 -8.38
N VAL A 79 7.19 9.69 -8.25
CA VAL A 79 6.91 10.91 -7.49
C VAL A 79 6.03 11.83 -8.33
N ARG A 80 4.81 12.08 -7.87
CA ARG A 80 3.86 13.01 -8.50
C ARG A 80 4.19 14.45 -8.14
N ASP A 81 4.46 14.72 -6.87
CA ASP A 81 4.72 16.06 -6.37
C ASP A 81 5.63 16.06 -5.13
N VAL A 82 6.21 17.22 -4.82
CA VAL A 82 7.00 17.46 -3.60
C VAL A 82 6.66 18.83 -3.05
N ASN A 83 6.30 18.89 -1.77
CA ASN A 83 6.03 20.14 -1.05
C ASN A 83 6.96 20.30 0.16
N GLU A 84 6.62 21.24 1.06
CA GLU A 84 7.40 21.54 2.26
C GLU A 84 7.38 20.45 3.36
N PHE A 85 6.56 19.42 3.22
CA PHE A 85 6.46 18.31 4.17
C PHE A 85 7.14 17.03 3.67
N GLY A 86 7.17 16.81 2.35
CA GLY A 86 7.73 15.60 1.76
C GLY A 86 7.33 15.38 0.31
N ALA A 87 7.48 14.14 -0.14
CA ALA A 87 7.14 13.71 -1.49
C ALA A 87 5.82 12.93 -1.50
N PHE A 88 5.11 12.99 -2.61
CA PHE A 88 3.83 12.33 -2.85
C PHE A 88 3.99 11.42 -4.06
N LEU A 89 3.78 10.12 -3.85
CA LEU A 89 4.08 9.08 -4.82
C LEU A 89 2.77 8.46 -5.34
N ASP A 90 2.73 8.21 -6.64
CA ASP A 90 1.65 7.47 -7.26
C ASP A 90 1.73 6.00 -6.85
N TRP A 91 0.71 5.54 -6.16
CA TRP A 91 0.50 4.14 -5.77
C TRP A 91 -0.81 3.58 -6.33
N GLY A 92 -1.40 4.24 -7.34
CA GLY A 92 -2.58 3.76 -8.06
C GLY A 92 -3.93 4.12 -7.44
N LEU A 93 -3.96 4.90 -6.35
CA LEU A 93 -5.20 5.39 -5.72
C LEU A 93 -5.41 6.88 -5.97
N GLU A 94 -6.61 7.38 -5.72
CA GLU A 94 -6.98 8.80 -5.91
C GLU A 94 -6.13 9.77 -5.09
N LYS A 95 -5.70 9.34 -3.89
CA LYS A 95 -4.82 10.10 -3.01
C LYS A 95 -3.40 9.57 -3.15
N ASP A 96 -2.41 10.44 -3.32
CA ASP A 96 -1.00 10.03 -3.38
C ASP A 96 -0.44 9.53 -2.04
N LEU A 97 0.55 8.65 -2.12
CA LEU A 97 1.25 8.07 -0.97
C LEU A 97 2.36 9.01 -0.47
N PHE A 98 2.28 9.40 0.79
CA PHE A 98 3.21 10.35 1.38
C PHE A 98 4.54 9.72 1.83
N VAL A 99 5.66 10.36 1.50
CA VAL A 99 7.01 10.04 1.97
C VAL A 99 7.59 11.26 2.69
N PRO A 100 7.64 11.28 4.05
CA PRO A 100 8.18 12.39 4.79
C PRO A 100 9.69 12.52 4.58
N PHE A 101 10.25 13.74 4.64
CA PHE A 101 11.68 13.97 4.40
C PHE A 101 12.62 13.10 5.24
N ARG A 102 12.25 12.80 6.50
CA ARG A 102 13.03 11.91 7.39
C ARG A 102 13.18 10.49 6.86
N GLU A 103 12.26 10.05 6.01
CA GLU A 103 12.21 8.73 5.40
C GLU A 103 12.73 8.71 3.95
N GLN A 104 13.22 9.84 3.44
CA GLN A 104 13.86 9.90 2.13
C GLN A 104 15.38 9.61 2.27
N PRO A 105 15.99 8.81 1.38
CA PRO A 105 17.44 8.57 1.37
C PRO A 105 18.21 9.80 0.85
N GLY A 106 17.53 10.65 0.08
CA GLY A 106 17.94 11.94 -0.45
C GLY A 106 16.73 12.63 -1.06
N LYS A 107 16.88 13.83 -1.62
CA LYS A 107 15.74 14.56 -2.20
C LYS A 107 15.08 13.76 -3.31
N MET A 108 13.81 13.39 -3.11
CA MET A 108 12.96 12.85 -4.17
C MET A 108 12.56 13.94 -5.16
N LEU A 109 12.49 13.61 -6.45
CA LEU A 109 12.22 14.56 -7.54
C LEU A 109 10.96 14.13 -8.31
N PRO A 110 10.03 15.05 -8.61
CA PRO A 110 8.86 14.75 -9.44
C PRO A 110 9.23 14.11 -10.79
N GLY A 111 8.46 13.12 -11.22
CA GLY A 111 8.67 12.33 -12.43
C GLY A 111 9.70 11.20 -12.30
N ASN A 112 10.51 11.18 -11.23
CA ASN A 112 11.42 10.07 -10.96
C ASN A 112 10.72 8.95 -10.18
N ARG A 113 11.26 7.73 -10.27
CA ARG A 113 10.77 6.56 -9.55
C ARG A 113 11.76 6.09 -8.49
N TYR A 114 11.26 5.65 -7.35
CA TYR A 114 12.06 5.18 -6.22
C TYR A 114 11.48 3.90 -5.63
N ILE A 115 12.33 3.00 -5.14
CA ILE A 115 11.88 1.94 -4.23
C ILE A 115 11.43 2.59 -2.94
N VAL A 116 10.24 2.21 -2.50
CA VAL A 116 9.73 2.55 -1.17
C VAL A 116 9.16 1.32 -0.48
N TYR A 117 9.14 1.37 0.84
CA TYR A 117 8.42 0.43 1.70
C TYR A 117 7.20 1.12 2.31
N LEU A 118 6.01 0.52 2.18
CA LEU A 118 4.78 1.04 2.77
C LEU A 118 4.60 0.52 4.19
N TYR A 119 4.47 1.44 5.14
CA TYR A 119 4.27 1.11 6.55
C TYR A 119 3.08 1.86 7.13
N LEU A 120 2.54 1.35 8.25
CA LEU A 120 1.59 2.06 9.09
C LEU A 120 2.36 2.85 10.14
N ASP A 121 2.20 4.18 10.15
CA ASP A 121 2.73 5.02 11.21
C ASP A 121 1.79 4.94 12.42
N GLU A 122 2.14 4.08 13.38
CA GLU A 122 1.36 3.80 14.60
C GLU A 122 1.06 5.05 15.45
N GLN A 123 1.83 6.14 15.31
CA GLN A 123 1.57 7.37 16.08
C GLN A 123 0.45 8.20 15.49
N THR A 124 0.29 8.13 14.16
CA THR A 124 -0.68 8.94 13.41
C THR A 124 -1.82 8.11 12.84
N ASP A 125 -1.71 6.78 12.91
CA ASP A 125 -2.62 5.82 12.30
C ASP A 125 -2.79 6.09 10.78
N ARG A 126 -1.68 6.41 10.10
CA ARG A 126 -1.65 6.72 8.66
C ARG A 126 -0.66 5.85 7.92
N LEU A 127 -1.04 5.48 6.70
CA LEU A 127 -0.12 4.84 5.76
C LEU A 127 0.87 5.88 5.24
N ALA A 128 2.15 5.53 5.30
CA ALA A 128 3.24 6.33 4.75
C ALA A 128 4.27 5.41 4.12
N ALA A 129 5.05 5.95 3.18
CA ALA A 129 6.14 5.23 2.55
C ALA A 129 7.51 5.72 3.06
N SER A 130 8.49 4.83 2.99
CA SER A 130 9.89 5.16 3.25
C SER A 130 10.78 4.75 2.09
N GLY A 131 11.54 5.70 1.55
CA GLY A 131 12.60 5.43 0.59
C GLY A 131 13.90 4.96 1.25
N ARG A 132 13.99 4.99 2.59
CA ARG A 132 15.06 4.31 3.35
C ARG A 132 14.70 2.84 3.53
N TYR A 133 14.33 2.18 2.44
CA TYR A 133 13.68 0.87 2.44
C TYR A 133 14.59 -0.25 2.99
N LEU A 134 15.92 -0.11 2.89
CA LEU A 134 16.88 -1.13 3.35
C LEU A 134 16.67 -1.55 4.82
N LYS A 135 16.19 -0.65 5.68
CA LYS A 135 15.94 -0.95 7.11
C LYS A 135 14.76 -1.89 7.35
N PHE A 136 13.92 -2.13 6.34
CA PHE A 136 12.76 -3.01 6.41
C PHE A 136 13.02 -4.40 5.81
N LEU A 137 14.20 -4.61 5.20
CA LEU A 137 14.57 -5.92 4.67
C LEU A 137 14.82 -6.90 5.82
N GLN A 138 14.37 -8.13 5.63
CA GLN A 138 14.61 -9.22 6.57
C GLN A 138 16.01 -9.81 6.30
N GLU A 139 16.92 -9.64 7.25
CA GLU A 139 18.30 -10.15 7.13
C GLU A 139 18.52 -11.51 7.81
N SER A 140 17.54 -12.01 8.57
CA SER A 140 17.64 -13.25 9.35
C SER A 140 16.55 -14.25 9.01
N PHE A 141 16.84 -15.55 9.17
CA PHE A 141 15.90 -16.65 8.89
C PHE A 141 15.34 -16.64 7.45
N ILE A 142 16.24 -16.70 6.47
CA ILE A 142 15.88 -16.83 5.06
C ILE A 142 15.25 -18.21 4.84
N ARG A 143 13.99 -18.24 4.40
CA ARG A 143 13.23 -19.46 4.11
C ARG A 143 13.18 -19.72 2.61
N LEU A 144 14.35 -19.77 1.99
CA LEU A 144 14.52 -20.03 0.56
C LEU A 144 15.39 -21.26 0.36
N GLU A 145 15.04 -22.06 -0.65
CA GLU A 145 15.81 -23.22 -1.08
C GLU A 145 16.51 -22.96 -2.41
N ALA A 146 17.65 -23.62 -2.64
CA ALA A 146 18.36 -23.48 -3.90
C ALA A 146 17.52 -23.98 -5.07
N GLY A 147 17.35 -23.15 -6.10
CA GLY A 147 16.53 -23.46 -7.28
C GLY A 147 15.04 -23.14 -7.13
N GLN A 148 14.62 -22.57 -5.99
CA GLN A 148 13.27 -22.05 -5.81
C GLN A 148 13.04 -20.84 -6.72
N GLU A 149 11.90 -20.83 -7.41
CA GLU A 149 11.41 -19.67 -8.16
C GLU A 149 10.97 -18.57 -7.18
N VAL A 150 11.37 -17.32 -7.46
CA VAL A 150 11.16 -16.16 -6.58
C VAL A 150 10.82 -14.92 -7.39
N ASP A 151 10.12 -13.99 -6.76
CA ASP A 151 9.84 -12.68 -7.31
C ASP A 151 10.96 -11.69 -6.96
N LEU A 152 11.41 -10.90 -7.94
CA LEU A 152 12.51 -9.96 -7.77
C LEU A 152 12.06 -8.53 -8.05
N LEU A 153 12.32 -7.62 -7.11
CA LEU A 153 12.33 -6.18 -7.36
C LEU A 153 13.79 -5.74 -7.54
N ILE A 154 14.14 -5.28 -8.74
CA ILE A 154 15.51 -4.84 -9.05
C ILE A 154 15.78 -3.52 -8.35
N ASP A 155 16.82 -3.44 -7.53
CA ASP A 155 17.21 -2.22 -6.80
C ASP A 155 18.20 -1.37 -7.61
N ASN A 156 19.49 -1.62 -7.43
CA ASN A 156 20.53 -0.83 -8.06
C ASN A 156 21.59 -1.72 -8.70
N ARG A 157 22.21 -1.18 -9.76
CA ARG A 157 23.34 -1.83 -10.42
C ARG A 157 24.64 -1.52 -9.68
N THR A 158 25.50 -2.52 -9.56
CA THR A 158 26.87 -2.45 -9.07
C THR A 158 27.83 -3.02 -10.11
N GLU A 159 29.13 -2.94 -9.86
CA GLU A 159 30.14 -3.60 -10.72
C GLU A 159 29.98 -5.13 -10.74
N LEU A 160 29.45 -5.71 -9.65
CA LEU A 160 29.28 -7.16 -9.51
C LEU A 160 27.95 -7.68 -10.07
N GLY A 161 26.95 -6.81 -10.28
CA GLY A 161 25.63 -7.23 -10.74
C GLY A 161 24.52 -6.26 -10.36
N HIS A 162 23.33 -6.79 -10.08
CA HIS A 162 22.20 -6.01 -9.56
C HIS A 162 21.90 -6.46 -8.14
N ASN A 163 21.70 -5.51 -7.24
CA ASN A 163 21.03 -5.79 -5.98
C ASN A 163 19.53 -5.96 -6.26
N VAL A 164 18.89 -6.85 -5.52
CA VAL A 164 17.46 -7.13 -5.66
C VAL A 164 16.79 -7.28 -4.30
N ILE A 165 15.47 -7.12 -4.28
CA ILE A 165 14.63 -7.53 -3.15
C ILE A 165 13.88 -8.79 -3.59
N ILE A 166 14.10 -9.88 -2.87
CA ILE A 166 13.56 -11.21 -3.14
C ILE A 166 12.27 -11.43 -2.34
N ASP A 167 11.21 -11.85 -3.00
CA ASP A 167 9.88 -12.15 -2.42
C ASP A 167 9.38 -11.03 -1.49
N ASN A 168 9.70 -9.78 -1.85
CA ASN A 168 9.33 -8.60 -1.10
C ASN A 168 9.83 -8.60 0.36
N ARG A 169 10.94 -9.30 0.65
CA ARG A 169 11.40 -9.54 2.03
C ARG A 169 12.91 -9.49 2.17
N TYR A 170 13.62 -10.25 1.34
CA TYR A 170 15.04 -10.51 1.54
C TYR A 170 15.90 -9.64 0.62
N ARG A 171 17.12 -9.35 1.05
CA ARG A 171 18.13 -8.75 0.18
C ARG A 171 18.80 -9.83 -0.67
N GLY A 172 18.98 -9.54 -1.97
CA GLY A 172 19.74 -10.34 -2.93
C GLY A 172 20.77 -9.53 -3.68
#